data_AF-A0A4Y2AIY9-F1
#
_entry.id   AF-A0A4Y2AIY9-F1
#
_cell.length_a   1.000
_cell.length_b   1.000
_cell.length_c   1.000
_cell.angle_alpha   90.00
_cell.angle_beta   90.00
_cell.angle_gamma   90.00
#
_symmetry.space_group_name_H-M   'P 1'
#
loop_
_entity.id
_entity.type
_entity.pdbx_description
1 polymer ?
#
loop_
_entity_poly.entity_id
_entity_poly.type
_entity_poly.pdbx_seq_one_letter_code
_entity_poly.pdbx_strand_id
1 'polypeptide(L)'
;MASPQEQVQVVAWFIEQVHRKFRTTYNRSPPSRPIIYEWREGFMTTGSALPKPKSDRPSNIFGDVKRIQETFRRSPRKSIRSSAQHL
;
A
#
# COMPACT_ATOMS: atom_id res chain seq x y z
N MET A 1 -20.39 22.96 -25.43
CA MET A 1 -19.55 22.70 -24.23
C MET A 1 -20.25 23.30 -23.03
N ALA A 2 -20.16 22.68 -21.86
CA ALA A 2 -20.73 23.26 -20.63
C ALA A 2 -20.00 24.57 -20.28
N SER A 3 -20.73 25.54 -19.76
CA SER A 3 -20.19 26.80 -19.23
C SER A 3 -19.30 26.54 -18.01
N PRO A 4 -18.33 27.43 -17.70
CA PRO A 4 -17.52 27.32 -16.51
C PRO A 4 -18.34 27.16 -15.22
N GLN A 5 -19.50 27.82 -15.13
CA GLN A 5 -20.41 27.76 -14.00
C GLN A 5 -21.03 26.36 -13.85
N GLU A 6 -21.53 25.78 -14.94
CA GLU A 6 -22.06 24.42 -14.96
C GLU A 6 -20.98 23.40 -14.59
N GLN A 7 -19.74 23.57 -15.07
CA GLN A 7 -18.62 22.71 -14.71
C GLN A 7 -18.34 22.75 -13.20
N VAL A 8 -18.29 23.93 -12.60
CA VAL A 8 -18.07 24.09 -11.15
C VAL A 8 -19.18 23.43 -10.36
N GLN A 9 -20.44 23.61 -10.78
CA GLN A 9 -21.61 23.08 -10.08
C GLN A 9 -21.64 21.54 -10.11
N VAL A 10 -21.36 20.94 -11.27
CA VAL A 10 -21.26 19.48 -11.41
C VAL A 10 -20.14 18.91 -10.52
N VAL A 11 -18.98 19.57 -10.49
CA VAL A 11 -17.87 19.15 -9.62
C VAL A 11 -18.24 19.25 -8.14
N ALA A 12 -18.93 20.33 -7.73
CA ALA A 12 -19.40 20.51 -6.35
C ALA A 12 -20.36 19.38 -5.92
N TRP A 13 -21.37 19.08 -6.75
CA TRP A 13 -22.31 17.99 -6.49
C TRP A 13 -21.63 16.63 -6.41
N PHE A 14 -20.65 16.37 -7.27
CA PHE A 14 -19.90 15.11 -7.23
C PHE A 14 -19.16 14.94 -5.90
N ILE A 15 -18.47 15.98 -5.42
CA ILE A 15 -17.76 15.94 -4.13
C ILE A 15 -18.73 15.70 -2.98
N GLU A 16 -19.85 16.41 -2.97
CA GLU A 16 -20.87 16.27 -1.93
C GLU A 16 -21.43 14.85 -1.89
N GLN A 17 -21.78 14.27 -3.04
CA GLN A 17 -22.30 12.92 -3.15
C GLN A 17 -21.28 11.86 -2.67
N VAL A 18 -20.01 12.00 -3.06
CA VAL A 18 -18.94 11.10 -2.62
C VAL A 18 -18.77 11.18 -1.10
N HIS A 19 -18.70 12.38 -0.54
CA HIS A 19 -18.54 12.58 0.90
C HIS A 19 -19.76 12.06 1.69
N ARG A 20 -20.97 12.32 1.20
CA ARG A 20 -22.21 11.83 1.83
C ARG A 20 -22.23 10.31 1.86
N LYS A 21 -21.96 9.65 0.73
CA LYS A 21 -21.96 8.19 0.65
C LYS A 21 -20.89 7.56 1.54
N PHE A 22 -19.72 8.17 1.62
CA PHE A 22 -18.66 7.71 2.51
C PHE A 22 -19.08 7.80 3.99
N ARG A 23 -19.66 8.92 4.41
CA ARG A 23 -20.15 9.10 5.79
C ARG A 23 -21.23 8.08 6.13
N THR A 24 -22.19 7.82 5.23
CA THR A 24 -23.26 6.85 5.47
C THR A 24 -22.76 5.40 5.53
N THR A 25 -21.76 5.04 4.71
CA THR A 25 -21.26 3.65 4.64
C THR A 25 -20.27 3.33 5.75
N TYR A 26 -19.39 4.28 6.10
CA TYR A 26 -18.26 4.02 7.01
C TYR A 26 -18.34 4.76 8.34
N ASN A 27 -19.36 5.60 8.54
CA ASN A 27 -19.60 6.38 9.75
C ASN A 27 -18.35 7.16 10.24
N ARG A 28 -17.56 7.70 9.31
CA ARG A 28 -16.33 8.45 9.62
C ARG A 28 -16.14 9.62 8.65
N SER A 29 -15.23 10.53 8.99
CA SER A 29 -14.92 11.69 8.15
C SER A 29 -14.37 11.26 6.78
N PRO A 30 -14.83 11.86 5.67
CA PRO A 30 -14.34 11.52 4.35
C PRO A 30 -12.84 11.86 4.22
N PRO A 31 -12.09 11.08 3.43
CA PRO A 31 -10.69 11.38 3.11
C PRO A 31 -10.60 12.67 2.29
N SER A 32 -9.42 13.29 2.30
CA SER A 32 -9.17 14.51 1.54
C SER A 32 -9.15 14.24 0.03
N ARG A 33 -9.42 15.29 -0.77
CA ARG A 33 -9.44 15.20 -2.24
C ARG A 33 -8.14 14.59 -2.82
N PRO A 34 -6.92 14.97 -2.38
CA PRO A 34 -5.68 14.38 -2.89
C PRO A 34 -5.61 12.86 -2.72
N ILE A 35 -6.05 12.35 -1.56
CA ILE A 35 -6.05 10.91 -1.26
C ILE A 35 -7.03 10.17 -2.18
N ILE A 36 -8.20 10.75 -2.43
CA ILE A 36 -9.20 10.16 -3.33
C ILE A 36 -8.64 10.08 -4.76
N TYR A 37 -7.91 11.10 -5.22
CA TYR A 37 -7.28 11.06 -6.55
C TYR A 37 -6.16 10.03 -6.61
N GLU A 38 -5.31 9.92 -5.59
CA GLU A 38 -4.26 8.90 -5.51
C GLU A 38 -4.85 7.48 -5.59
N TRP A 39 -5.92 7.20 -4.84
CA TRP A 39 -6.60 5.90 -4.91
C TRP A 39 -7.24 5.65 -6.27
N ARG A 40 -7.84 6.68 -6.89
CA ARG A 40 -8.41 6.58 -8.24
C ARG A 40 -7.33 6.26 -9.26
N GLU A 41 -6.20 6.96 -9.23
CA GLU A 41 -5.08 6.72 -10.16
C GLU A 41 -4.49 5.33 -9.95
N GLY A 42 -4.19 4.95 -8.71
CA GLY A 42 -3.70 3.61 -8.38
C GLY A 42 -4.64 2.51 -8.85
N PHE A 43 -5.95 2.71 -8.65
CA PHE A 43 -6.98 1.77 -9.10
C PHE A 43 -7.06 1.69 -10.62
N MET A 44 -7.01 2.82 -11.34
CA MET A 44 -7.05 2.83 -12.80
C MET A 44 -5.77 2.25 -13.43
N THR A 45 -4.61 2.45 -12.81
CA THR A 45 -3.32 1.97 -13.32
C THR A 45 -3.06 0.50 -12.98
N THR A 46 -3.35 0.10 -11.74
CA THR A 46 -2.93 -1.22 -11.20
C THR A 46 -4.13 -2.13 -10.92
N GLY A 47 -5.37 -1.63 -11.00
CA GLY A 47 -6.57 -2.36 -10.55
C GLY A 47 -6.69 -2.45 -9.02
N SER A 48 -5.81 -1.77 -8.28
CA SER A 48 -5.74 -1.85 -6.82
C SER A 48 -5.77 -0.46 -6.21
N ALA A 49 -6.61 -0.29 -5.19
CA ALA A 49 -6.62 0.91 -4.33
C ALA A 49 -5.62 0.80 -3.17
N LEU A 50 -4.91 -0.33 -3.04
CA LEU A 50 -3.90 -0.49 -2.00
C LEU A 50 -2.63 0.25 -2.40
N PRO A 51 -1.95 0.89 -1.43
CA PRO A 51 -0.63 1.45 -1.69
C PRO A 51 0.29 0.34 -2.19
N LYS A 52 1.13 0.67 -3.17
CA LYS A 52 2.18 -0.23 -3.63
C LYS A 52 2.99 -0.65 -2.39
N PRO A 53 3.27 -1.95 -2.19
CA PRO A 53 4.13 -2.37 -1.10
C PRO A 53 5.38 -1.50 -1.16
N LYS A 54 5.73 -0.89 -0.03
CA LYS A 54 6.98 -0.15 0.07
C LYS A 54 8.05 -1.12 -0.42
N SER A 55 8.91 -0.64 -1.30
CA SER A 55 10.15 -1.34 -1.61
C SER A 55 10.93 -1.40 -0.31
N ASP A 56 10.66 -2.40 0.52
CA ASP A 56 11.51 -2.71 1.66
C ASP A 56 12.91 -2.93 1.10
N ARG A 57 13.93 -2.59 1.92
CA ARG A 57 15.34 -2.82 1.59
C ARG A 57 15.45 -4.21 0.97
N PRO A 58 16.05 -4.37 -0.22
CA PRO A 58 16.16 -5.66 -0.88
C PRO A 58 16.77 -6.63 0.11
N SER A 59 15.93 -7.50 0.66
CA SER A 59 16.33 -8.47 1.64
C SER A 59 16.84 -9.65 0.83
N ASN A 60 18.10 -10.02 1.05
CA ASN A 60 18.67 -11.20 0.43
C ASN A 60 18.15 -12.46 1.14
N ILE A 61 16.84 -12.57 1.35
CA ILE A 61 16.21 -13.63 2.15
C ILE A 61 16.65 -15.00 1.64
N PHE A 62 16.72 -15.18 0.33
CA PHE A 62 17.17 -16.44 -0.25
C PHE A 62 18.65 -16.73 0.05
N GLY A 63 19.53 -15.73 -0.02
CA GLY A 63 20.93 -15.87 0.36
C GLY A 63 21.11 -16.14 1.85
N ASP A 64 20.36 -15.43 2.69
CA ASP A 64 20.39 -15.55 4.15
C ASP A 64 19.86 -16.93 4.59
N VAL A 65 18.74 -17.39 4.03
CA VAL A 65 18.18 -18.72 4.29
C VAL A 65 19.17 -19.80 3.89
N LYS A 66 19.80 -19.69 2.71
CA LYS A 66 20.81 -20.66 2.25
C LYS A 66 22.03 -20.68 3.19
N ARG A 67 22.48 -19.51 3.66
CA ARG A 67 23.63 -19.39 4.57
C ARG A 67 23.31 -19.97 5.95
N ILE A 68 22.10 -19.72 6.47
CA ILE A 68 21.61 -20.33 7.72
C ILE A 68 21.55 -21.85 7.57
N GLN A 69 20.90 -22.37 6.51
CA GLN A 69 20.81 -23.81 6.28
C GLN A 69 22.18 -24.47 6.22
N GLU A 70 23.16 -23.87 5.54
CA GLU A 70 24.52 -24.40 5.46
C GLU A 70 25.22 -24.41 6.84
N THR A 71 25.01 -23.39 7.69
CA THR A 71 25.57 -23.40 9.05
C THR A 71 25.04 -24.54 9.91
N PHE A 72 23.73 -24.84 9.82
CA PHE A 72 23.12 -25.96 10.52
C PHE A 72 23.48 -27.31 9.90
N ARG A 73 23.65 -27.39 8.58
CA ARG A 73 24.14 -28.60 7.90
C ARG A 73 25.55 -28.98 8.38
N ARG A 74 26.41 -27.98 8.61
CA ARG A 74 27.78 -28.18 9.15
C ARG A 74 27.78 -28.49 10.64
N SER A 75 26.87 -27.89 11.40
CA SER A 75 26.75 -28.12 12.85
C SER A 75 25.28 -28.11 13.28
N PRO A 76 24.63 -29.29 13.31
CA PRO A 76 23.20 -29.38 13.61
C PRO A 76 22.81 -28.90 15.01
N ARG A 77 23.76 -28.89 15.95
CA ARG A 77 23.56 -28.44 17.34
C ARG A 77 23.85 -26.95 17.53
N LYS A 78 24.23 -26.21 16.48
CA LYS A 78 24.53 -24.79 16.57
C LYS A 78 23.26 -24.02 16.95
N SER A 79 23.39 -22.98 17.77
CA SER A 79 22.24 -22.17 18.17
C SER A 79 21.85 -21.17 17.09
N ILE A 80 20.56 -20.83 17.01
CA ILE A 80 20.03 -19.80 16.08
C ILE A 80 20.81 -18.48 16.22
N ARG A 81 21.11 -18.07 17.47
CA ARG A 81 21.89 -16.86 17.76
C ARG A 81 23.27 -16.91 17.11
N SER A 82 23.96 -18.04 17.18
CA SER A 82 25.29 -18.19 16.58
C SER A 82 25.22 -18.28 15.06
N SER A 83 24.20 -18.93 14.49
CA SER A 83 23.99 -18.97 13.04
C SER A 83 23.70 -17.57 12.46
N ALA A 84 22.95 -16.74 13.18
CA ALA A 84 22.63 -15.37 12.79
C ALA A 84 23.85 -14.42 12.81
N GLN A 85 24.91 -14.72 13.56
CA GLN A 85 26.18 -13.95 13.52
C GLN A 85 26.95 -14.13 12.20
N HIS A 86 26.61 -15.18 11.44
CA HIS A 86 27.13 -15.44 10.11
C HIS A 86 26.07 -15.15 9.05
N LEU A 87 25.26 -14.10 9.22
CA LEU A 87 24.38 -13.53 8.18
C LEU A 87 24.96 -12.23 7.64
#